data_AF-A0A7X6AQX8-F1
#
_entry.id   AF-A0A7X6AQX8-F1
#
_cell.length_a   1.000
_cell.length_b   1.000
_cell.length_c   1.000
_cell.angle_alpha   90.00
_cell.angle_beta   90.00
_cell.angle_gamma   90.00
#
_symmetry.space_group_name_H-M   'P 1'
#
loop_
_entity.id
_entity.type
_entity.pdbx_description
1 polymer ?
#
loop_
_entity_poly.entity_id
_entity_poly.type
_entity_poly.pdbx_seq_one_letter_code
_entity_poly.pdbx_strand_id
1 'polypeptide(L)'
;YQRIFEFEDVELEFTEDALEAIASEAIQRATGARGLRAILEEVLLDVMYDLPGRSDIGKVVIDRDTVLERVEPEMVARADHERAAS
;
A
#
# COMPACT_ATOMS: atom_id res chain seq x y z
N TYR A 1 -6.55 0.96 6.19
CA TYR A 1 -6.04 -0.08 5.28
C TYR A 1 -5.13 -1.07 5.99
N GLN A 2 -4.18 -0.65 6.83
CA GLN A 2 -3.34 -1.57 7.62
C GLN A 2 -4.13 -2.68 8.33
N ARG A 3 -5.19 -2.32 9.06
CA ARG A 3 -6.11 -3.30 9.68
C ARG A 3 -6.75 -4.30 8.72
N ILE A 4 -6.99 -3.91 7.46
CA ILE A 4 -7.55 -4.82 6.44
C ILE A 4 -6.50 -5.85 6.03
N PHE A 5 -5.26 -5.41 5.80
CA PHE A 5 -4.15 -6.29 5.45
C PHE A 5 -3.75 -7.19 6.61
N GLU A 6 -3.86 -6.71 7.86
CA GLU A 6 -3.68 -7.53 9.06
C GLU A 6 -4.65 -8.73 9.10
N PHE A 7 -5.88 -8.62 8.56
CA PHE A 7 -6.80 -9.77 8.48
C PHE A 7 -6.34 -10.85 7.49
N GLU A 8 -5.49 -10.47 6.53
CA GLU A 8 -4.84 -11.39 5.59
C GLU A 8 -3.44 -11.82 6.09
N ASP A 9 -3.08 -11.53 7.34
CA ASP A 9 -1.75 -11.74 7.91
C ASP A 9 -0.62 -11.09 7.09
N VAL A 10 -0.87 -9.90 6.54
CA VAL A 10 0.08 -9.10 5.75
C VAL A 10 0.28 -7.73 6.38
N GLU A 11 1.53 -7.28 6.50
CA GLU A 11 1.85 -5.91 6.91
C GLU A 11 1.73 -4.93 5.73
N LEU A 12 1.10 -3.78 5.92
CA LEU A 12 1.07 -2.70 4.94
C LEU A 12 1.90 -1.52 5.45
N GLU A 13 2.95 -1.19 4.70
CA GLU A 13 3.82 -0.04 4.95
C GLU A 13 3.67 1.00 3.84
N PHE A 14 3.65 2.27 4.24
CA PHE A 14 3.83 3.40 3.34
C PHE A 14 5.17 4.04 3.69
N THR A 15 5.99 4.23 2.68
CA THR A 15 7.20 5.06 2.78
C THR A 15 6.82 6.53 3.02
N GLU A 16 7.74 7.32 3.57
CA GLU A 16 7.49 8.73 3.88
C GLU A 16 7.15 9.55 2.61
N ASP A 17 7.85 9.30 1.51
CA ASP A 17 7.63 9.94 0.23
C ASP A 17 6.33 9.49 -0.46
N ALA A 18 5.86 8.26 -0.23
CA ALA A 18 4.51 7.86 -0.63
C ALA A 18 3.43 8.70 0.09
N LEU A 19 3.58 8.94 1.39
CA LEU A 19 2.62 9.75 2.15
C LEU A 19 2.59 11.20 1.65
N GLU A 20 3.76 11.78 1.35
CA GLU A 20 3.88 13.12 0.75
C GLU A 20 3.22 13.19 -0.64
N ALA A 21 3.42 12.17 -1.47
CA ALA A 21 2.81 12.06 -2.79
C ALA A 21 1.28 11.98 -2.70
N ILE A 22 0.76 11.14 -1.81
CA ILE A 22 -0.69 10.99 -1.57
C ILE A 22 -1.29 12.33 -1.13
N ALA A 23 -0.65 13.04 -0.20
CA ALA A 23 -1.11 14.34 0.27
C ALA A 23 -1.12 15.39 -0.85
N SER A 24 -0.05 15.43 -1.65
CA SER A 24 0.09 16.35 -2.78
C SER A 24 -0.97 16.10 -3.86
N GLU A 25 -1.21 14.85 -4.21
CA GLU A 25 -2.26 14.46 -5.16
C GLU A 25 -3.65 14.82 -4.65
N ALA A 26 -3.93 14.61 -3.35
CA ALA A 26 -5.21 14.95 -2.76
C ALA A 26 -5.50 16.46 -2.80
N ILE A 27 -4.47 17.29 -2.59
CA ILE A 27 -4.55 18.75 -2.72
C ILE A 27 -4.82 19.15 -4.17
N GLN A 28 -4.07 18.58 -5.13
CA GLN A 28 -4.24 18.87 -6.56
C GLN A 28 -5.64 18.52 -7.06
N ARG A 29 -6.22 17.40 -6.59
CA ARG A 29 -7.58 16.98 -6.96
C ARG A 29 -8.68 17.85 -6.33
N ALA A 30 -8.36 18.85 -5.50
CA ALA A 30 -9.29 19.80 -4.87
C ALA A 30 -10.47 19.16 -4.12
N THR A 31 -10.34 17.90 -3.70
CA THR A 31 -11.42 17.11 -3.09
C THR A 31 -11.31 17.04 -1.56
N GLY A 32 -10.27 17.67 -0.98
CA GLY A 32 -9.99 17.65 0.45
C GLY A 32 -9.77 16.22 0.97
N ALA A 33 -10.22 15.93 2.20
CA ALA A 33 -10.04 14.61 2.81
C ALA A 33 -10.70 13.44 2.05
N ARG A 34 -11.68 13.71 1.18
CA ARG A 34 -12.28 12.68 0.31
C ARG A 34 -11.32 12.22 -0.79
N GLY A 35 -10.42 13.10 -1.24
CA GLY A 35 -9.39 12.79 -2.23
C GLY A 35 -8.38 11.77 -1.73
N LEU A 36 -7.97 11.88 -0.46
CA LEU A 36 -7.04 10.93 0.17
C LEU A 36 -7.56 9.49 0.09
N ARG A 37 -8.85 9.30 0.42
CA ARG A 37 -9.47 7.98 0.38
C ARG A 37 -9.53 7.44 -1.05
N ALA A 38 -9.93 8.25 -2.03
CA ALA A 38 -9.99 7.82 -3.42
C ALA A 38 -8.60 7.41 -3.95
N ILE A 39 -7.55 8.17 -3.64
CA ILE A 39 -6.18 7.83 -4.04
C ILE A 39 -5.74 6.51 -3.41
N LEU A 40 -6.00 6.31 -2.12
CA LEU A 40 -5.68 5.05 -1.43
C LEU A 40 -6.46 3.87 -2.01
N GLU A 41 -7.75 4.03 -2.31
CA GLU A 41 -8.56 2.99 -2.95
C GLU A 41 -8.01 2.63 -4.33
N GLU A 42 -7.61 3.62 -5.12
CA GLU A 42 -7.03 3.38 -6.44
C GLU A 42 -5.65 2.70 -6.37
N VAL A 43 -4.78 3.11 -5.45
CA VAL A 43 -3.42 2.56 -5.30
C VAL A 43 -3.43 1.12 -4.77
N LEU A 44 -4.36 0.82 -3.86
CA LEU A 44 -4.41 -0.48 -3.18
C LEU A 44 -5.32 -1.50 -3.87
N LEU A 45 -6.07 -1.12 -4.91
CA LEU A 45 -7.12 -1.94 -5.50
C LEU A 45 -6.60 -3.31 -5.96
N ASP A 46 -5.52 -3.29 -6.77
CA ASP A 46 -4.98 -4.50 -7.39
C ASP A 46 -4.41 -5.46 -6.33
N VAL A 47 -3.60 -4.94 -5.41
CA VAL A 47 -3.05 -5.73 -4.31
C VAL A 47 -4.15 -6.29 -3.40
N MET A 48 -5.22 -5.53 -3.11
CA MET A 48 -6.33 -6.02 -2.30
C MET A 48 -7.14 -7.12 -2.99
N TYR A 49 -7.09 -7.18 -4.32
CA TYR A 49 -7.67 -8.28 -5.10
C TYR A 49 -6.77 -9.51 -5.14
N ASP A 50 -5.44 -9.30 -5.22
CA ASP A 50 -4.46 -10.37 -5.37
C ASP A 50 -4.08 -11.06 -4.05
N LEU A 51 -4.11 -10.34 -2.93
CA LEU A 51 -3.73 -10.87 -1.62
C LEU A 51 -4.62 -12.01 -1.10
N PRO A 52 -5.96 -11.97 -1.22
CA PRO A 52 -6.80 -13.06 -0.75
C PRO A 52 -6.38 -14.42 -1.32
N GLY A 53 -5.91 -15.32 -0.44
CA GLY A 53 -5.43 -16.65 -0.82
C GLY A 53 -3.93 -16.75 -1.12
N ARG A 54 -3.17 -15.66 -1.09
CA ARG A 54 -1.70 -15.65 -1.12
C ARG A 54 -1.14 -15.82 0.28
N SER A 55 -0.53 -16.98 0.56
CA SER A 55 0.13 -17.26 1.85
C SER A 55 1.64 -16.97 1.85
N ASP A 56 2.21 -16.72 0.67
CA ASP A 56 3.62 -16.50 0.43
C ASP A 56 4.08 -15.06 0.72
N ILE A 57 3.16 -14.11 0.84
CA ILE A 57 3.45 -12.69 1.09
C ILE A 57 3.26 -12.37 2.58
N GLY A 58 4.20 -11.59 3.14
CA GLY A 58 4.17 -11.14 4.53
C GLY A 58 4.10 -9.62 4.69
N LYS A 59 4.53 -8.85 3.68
CA LYS A 59 4.49 -7.39 3.71
C LYS A 59 4.31 -6.80 2.31
N VAL A 60 3.59 -5.69 2.22
CA VAL A 60 3.46 -4.84 1.04
C VAL A 60 3.97 -3.45 1.37
N VAL A 61 4.85 -2.92 0.53
CA VAL A 61 5.40 -1.56 0.66
C VAL A 61 4.87 -0.69 -0.47
N ILE A 62 4.23 0.42 -0.09
CA ILE A 62 3.79 1.45 -1.02
C ILE A 62 4.83 2.57 -1.04
N ASP A 63 5.40 2.81 -2.20
CA ASP A 63 6.34 3.89 -2.46
C ASP A 63 5.74 5.03 -3.30
N ARG A 64 6.52 6.09 -3.50
CA ARG A 64 6.11 7.25 -4.29
C ARG A 64 5.75 6.87 -5.73
N ASP A 65 6.48 5.95 -6.34
CA ASP A 65 6.27 5.57 -7.74
C ASP A 65 4.99 4.75 -7.88
N THR A 66 4.68 3.88 -6.90
CA THR A 66 3.39 3.19 -6.81
C THR A 66 2.22 4.20 -6.80
N VAL A 67 2.37 5.31 -6.06
CA VAL A 67 1.33 6.35 -5.96
C VAL A 67 1.16 7.14 -7.26
N LEU A 68 2.27 7.58 -7.85
CA LEU A 68 2.27 8.53 -8.98
C LEU A 68 2.17 7.84 -10.33
N GLU A 69 2.88 6.73 -10.51
CA GLU A 69 3.02 6.01 -11.78
C GLU A 69 2.10 4.79 -11.86
N ARG A 70 1.47 4.40 -10.75
CA ARG A 70 0.57 3.22 -10.67
C ARG A 70 1.27 1.94 -11.09
N VAL A 71 2.55 1.83 -10.72
CA VAL A 71 3.31 0.58 -10.80
C VAL A 71 2.90 -0.36 -9.67
N GLU A 72 3.19 -1.64 -9.84
CA GLU A 72 2.89 -2.65 -8.83
C GLU A 72 3.76 -2.41 -7.57
N PRO A 73 3.18 -2.43 -6.36
CA PRO A 73 3.92 -2.21 -5.13
C PRO A 73 4.91 -3.35 -4.84
N GLU A 74 5.90 -3.08 -4.00
CA GLU A 74 6.83 -4.12 -3.57
C GLU A 74 6.10 -5.12 -2.64
N MET A 75 6.09 -6.39 -3.04
CA MET A 75 5.57 -7.50 -2.24
C MET A 75 6.74 -8.31 -1.67
N VAL A 76 6.88 -8.28 -0.35
CA VAL A 76 7.94 -8.98 0.37
C VAL A 76 7.44 -10.35 0.78
N ALA A 77 8.22 -11.39 0.43
CA ALA A 77 7.91 -12.76 0.80
C ALA A 77 7.88 -12.92 2.32
N ARG A 78 6.96 -13.75 2.82
CA ARG A 78 6.76 -14.00 4.26
C ARG A 78 8.04 -14.45 4.96
N ALA A 79 8.80 -15.33 4.32
CA ALA A 79 10.09 -15.81 4.84
C ALA A 79 11.16 -14.70 4.93
N ASP A 80 11.09 -13.68 4.08
CA ASP A 80 12.03 -12.56 4.10
C ASP A 80 11.63 -11.56 5.19
N HIS A 81 10.32 -11.31 5.31
CA HIS A 81 9.74 -10.45 6.34
C HIS A 81 10.03 -10.95 7.76
N GLU A 82 9.79 -12.24 8.03
CA GLU A 82 10.05 -12.85 9.35
C GLU A 82 11.53 -12.79 9.76
N ARG A 83 12.45 -12.93 8.78
CA ARG A 83 13.90 -12.80 8.99
C ARG A 83 14.34 -11.38 9.31
N ALA A 84 13.67 -10.38 8.77
CA ALA A 84 13.96 -8.97 9.04
C ALA A 84 13.39 -8.51 10.40
N ALA A 85 12.35 -9.17 10.89
CA ALA A 85 11.68 -8.86 12.15
C ALA A 85 12.30 -9.55 13.39
N SER A 86 13.33 -10.39 13.19
CA SER A 86 14.05 -11.13 14.25
C SER A 86 15.38 -10.48 14.63
#